data_AF-A0A3M2D5E8-F1
#
_entry.id   AF-A0A3M2D5E8-F1
#
_cell.length_a   1.000
_cell.length_b   1.000
_cell.length_c   1.000
_cell.angle_alpha   90.00
_cell.angle_beta   90.00
_cell.angle_gamma   90.00
#
_symmetry.space_group_name_H-M   'P 1'
#
loop_
_entity.id
_entity.type
_entity.pdbx_description
1 polymer ?
#
loop_
_entity_poly.entity_id
_entity_poly.type
_entity_poly.pdbx_seq_one_letter_code
_entity_poly.pdbx_strand_id
1 'polypeptide(L)'
;MSGAGLRPEGGSVKGLSFEQRGEGHHYKVILHIDHCYVPVSDDVVEALIPYASSSPEQFLPVFLDKVGYSSYLREQIQAALNHGPDANTQIARLQQFLREQA
;
A
#
# COMPACT_ATOMS: atom_id res chain seq x y z
N MET A 1 -32.01 18.81 -11.56
CA MET A 1 -31.02 17.77 -11.91
C MET A 1 -29.69 18.44 -12.09
N SER A 2 -28.69 18.09 -11.27
CA SER A 2 -27.26 18.23 -11.55
C SER A 2 -26.53 17.50 -10.43
N GLY A 3 -26.19 16.23 -10.69
CA GLY A 3 -25.36 15.45 -9.80
C GLY A 3 -23.94 15.99 -9.87
N ALA A 4 -23.47 16.59 -8.78
CA ALA A 4 -22.06 16.83 -8.56
C ALA A 4 -21.39 15.47 -8.36
N GLY A 5 -20.89 14.90 -9.46
CA GLY A 5 -19.97 13.77 -9.41
C GLY A 5 -18.71 14.24 -8.71
N LEU A 6 -18.55 13.83 -7.45
CA LEU A 6 -17.29 13.94 -6.71
C LEU A 6 -16.22 13.19 -7.51
N ARG A 7 -15.41 13.94 -8.26
CA ARG A 7 -14.08 13.47 -8.64
C ARG A 7 -13.27 13.43 -7.36
N PRO A 8 -12.71 12.29 -6.90
CA PRO A 8 -11.64 12.37 -5.94
C PRO A 8 -10.52 13.17 -6.59
N GLU A 9 -10.08 14.24 -5.94
CA GLU A 9 -8.96 15.05 -6.40
C GLU A 9 -7.73 14.14 -6.48
N GLY A 10 -7.44 13.65 -7.68
CA GLY A 10 -6.32 12.78 -7.98
C GLY A 10 -5.01 13.56 -7.91
N GLY A 11 -4.58 13.91 -6.70
CA GLY A 11 -3.16 14.05 -6.45
C GLY A 11 -2.55 12.66 -6.59
N SER A 12 -1.76 12.42 -7.64
CA SER A 12 -1.02 11.17 -7.79
C SER A 12 -0.22 10.95 -6.52
N VAL A 13 -0.54 9.88 -5.76
CA VAL A 13 0.16 9.60 -4.51
C VAL A 13 1.57 9.16 -4.88
N LYS A 14 2.55 10.07 -4.80
CA LYS A 14 3.95 9.73 -5.02
C LYS A 14 4.44 8.78 -3.93
N GLY A 15 5.02 7.67 -4.33
CA GLY A 15 5.50 6.62 -3.42
C GLY A 15 4.44 5.57 -3.10
N LEU A 16 4.57 4.98 -1.91
CA LEU A 16 3.72 3.89 -1.43
C LEU A 16 2.73 4.37 -0.36
N SER A 17 1.47 3.93 -0.48
CA SER A 17 0.49 4.06 0.60
C SER A 17 -0.60 3.01 0.51
N PHE A 18 -1.23 2.70 1.64
CA PHE A 18 -2.45 1.93 1.68
C PHE A 18 -3.69 2.84 1.74
N GLU A 19 -4.74 2.41 1.06
CA GLU A 19 -6.10 2.94 1.21
C GLU A 19 -6.99 1.82 1.74
N GLN A 20 -7.68 2.08 2.85
CA GLN A 20 -8.77 1.23 3.30
C GLN A 20 -10.04 1.60 2.53
N ARG A 21 -10.73 0.59 1.99
CA ARG A 21 -12.03 0.70 1.35
C ARG A 21 -13.13 0.26 2.30
N GLY A 22 -14.29 0.88 2.17
CA GLY A 22 -15.46 0.63 3.02
C GLY A 22 -16.14 -0.73 2.75
N GLU A 23 -17.22 -0.97 3.48
CA GLU A 23 -18.04 -2.17 3.29
C GLU A 23 -18.61 -2.25 1.86
N GLY A 24 -18.68 -3.48 1.31
CA GLY A 24 -19.19 -3.73 -0.04
C GLY A 24 -18.11 -3.88 -1.13
N HIS A 25 -16.83 -3.73 -0.80
CA HIS A 25 -15.73 -4.02 -1.73
C HIS A 25 -15.14 -5.42 -1.49
N HIS A 26 -14.88 -6.16 -2.58
CA HIS A 26 -14.23 -7.48 -2.50
C HIS A 26 -12.80 -7.42 -1.96
N TYR A 27 -12.07 -6.36 -2.30
CA TYR A 27 -10.78 -6.02 -1.71
C TYR A 27 -10.94 -4.80 -0.82
N LYS A 28 -10.62 -4.96 0.47
CA LYS A 28 -10.74 -3.91 1.48
C LYS A 28 -9.52 -3.00 1.53
N VAL A 29 -8.40 -3.40 0.93
CA VAL A 29 -7.15 -2.63 0.92
C VAL A 29 -6.64 -2.48 -0.51
N ILE A 30 -6.27 -1.26 -0.87
CA ILE A 30 -5.54 -0.96 -2.10
C ILE A 30 -4.15 -0.44 -1.73
N LEU A 31 -3.13 -1.02 -2.35
CA LEU A 31 -1.80 -0.43 -2.39
C LEU A 31 -1.72 0.55 -3.56
N HIS A 32 -1.41 1.80 -3.24
CA HIS A 32 -1.03 2.82 -4.20
C HIS A 32 0.48 2.76 -4.42
N ILE A 33 0.88 2.70 -5.69
CA ILE A 33 2.27 2.72 -6.14
C ILE A 33 2.38 3.81 -7.20
N ASP A 34 2.74 5.02 -6.80
CA ASP A 34 2.74 6.21 -7.67
C ASP A 34 1.36 6.49 -8.33
N HIS A 35 1.17 5.97 -9.54
CA HIS A 35 -0.06 6.11 -10.35
C HIS A 35 -0.75 4.75 -10.61
N CYS A 36 -0.22 3.68 -10.01
CA CYS A 36 -0.75 2.33 -10.10
C CYS A 36 -1.50 1.97 -8.81
N TYR A 37 -2.57 1.19 -8.96
CA TYR A 37 -3.41 0.72 -7.87
C TYR A 37 -3.45 -0.80 -7.89
N VAL A 38 -3.08 -1.41 -6.77
CA VAL A 38 -3.00 -2.86 -6.63
C VAL A 38 -3.94 -3.30 -5.52
N PRO A 39 -5.00 -4.08 -5.83
CA PRO A 39 -5.81 -4.69 -4.79
C PRO A 39 -4.97 -5.67 -3.97
N VAL A 40 -5.12 -5.59 -2.65
CA VAL A 40 -4.42 -6.46 -1.70
C VAL A 40 -5.47 -7.33 -1.00
N SER A 41 -5.29 -8.64 -1.04
CA SER A 41 -6.22 -9.57 -0.40
C SER A 41 -6.10 -9.51 1.12
N ASP A 42 -7.19 -9.85 1.81
CA ASP A 42 -7.22 -9.94 3.28
C ASP A 42 -6.11 -10.88 3.78
N ASP A 43 -5.89 -12.04 3.15
CA ASP A 43 -4.78 -12.96 3.49
C ASP A 43 -3.39 -12.32 3.44
N VAL A 44 -3.15 -11.42 2.47
CA VAL A 44 -1.86 -10.72 2.35
C VAL A 44 -1.74 -9.67 3.45
N VAL A 45 -2.82 -8.96 3.78
CA VAL A 45 -2.84 -8.01 4.90
C VAL A 45 -2.55 -8.75 6.21
N GLU A 46 -3.26 -9.84 6.47
CA GLU A 46 -3.06 -10.69 7.66
C GLU A 46 -1.63 -11.23 7.76
N ALA A 47 -1.03 -11.65 6.64
CA ALA A 47 0.35 -12.11 6.61
C ALA A 47 1.40 -11.01 6.92
N LEU A 48 1.05 -9.74 6.73
CA LEU A 48 1.94 -8.59 6.97
C LEU A 48 1.81 -8.02 8.39
N ILE A 49 0.67 -8.18 9.05
CA ILE A 49 0.41 -7.68 10.43
C ILE A 49 1.53 -8.08 11.43
N PRO A 50 2.04 -9.32 11.48
CA PRO A 50 3.09 -9.71 12.42
C PRO A 50 4.40 -8.92 12.27
N TYR A 51 4.65 -8.36 11.09
CA TYR A 51 5.85 -7.58 10.77
C TYR A 51 5.62 -6.07 10.88
N ALA A 52 4.40 -5.65 11.24
CA ALA A 52 4.08 -4.24 11.34
C ALA A 52 4.87 -3.51 12.44
N SER A 53 5.47 -4.23 13.41
CA SER A 53 6.32 -3.65 14.46
C SER A 53 7.82 -3.89 14.25
N SER A 54 8.23 -4.53 13.14
CA SER A 54 9.65 -4.77 12.85
C SER A 54 10.37 -3.51 12.35
N SER A 55 11.70 -3.55 12.23
CA SER A 55 12.41 -2.46 11.56
C SER A 55 12.04 -2.40 10.06
N PRO A 56 12.17 -1.23 9.40
CA PRO A 56 11.91 -1.11 7.97
C PRO A 56 12.74 -2.09 7.11
N GLU A 57 14.00 -2.35 7.49
CA GLU A 57 14.87 -3.28 6.76
C GLU A 57 14.40 -4.73 6.87
N GLN A 58 13.75 -5.09 7.97
CA GLN A 58 13.15 -6.42 8.17
C GLN A 58 11.79 -6.54 7.50
N PHE A 59 11.01 -5.46 7.46
CA PHE A 59 9.68 -5.44 6.87
C PHE A 59 9.72 -5.52 5.34
N LEU A 60 10.59 -4.74 4.69
CA LEU A 60 10.58 -4.56 3.25
C LEU A 60 10.73 -5.88 2.45
N PRO A 61 11.63 -6.82 2.81
CA PRO A 61 11.72 -8.10 2.12
C PRO A 61 10.43 -8.93 2.20
N VAL A 62 9.76 -8.92 3.36
CA VAL A 62 8.49 -9.63 3.56
C VAL A 62 7.38 -8.98 2.75
N PHE A 63 7.32 -7.65 2.76
CA PHE A 63 6.38 -6.87 1.95
C PHE A 63 6.52 -7.18 0.46
N LEU A 64 7.75 -7.20 -0.06
CA LEU A 64 8.03 -7.53 -1.47
C LEU A 64 7.72 -8.99 -1.81
N ASP A 65 7.90 -9.92 -0.86
CA ASP A 65 7.52 -11.33 -1.04
C ASP A 65 6.00 -11.48 -1.17
N LYS A 66 5.23 -10.86 -0.26
CA LYS A 66 3.77 -11.02 -0.20
C LYS A 66 3.02 -10.20 -1.25
N VAL A 67 3.43 -8.97 -1.49
CA VAL A 67 2.73 -8.05 -2.39
C VAL A 67 3.34 -8.06 -3.79
N GLY A 68 4.65 -8.18 -3.91
CA GLY A 68 5.37 -8.23 -5.18
C GLY A 68 5.34 -9.63 -5.82
N TYR A 69 4.16 -10.18 -6.10
CA TYR A 69 4.00 -11.52 -6.67
C TYR A 69 4.59 -11.68 -8.10
N SER A 70 4.91 -10.57 -8.76
CA SER A 70 5.61 -10.56 -10.05
C SER A 70 6.87 -9.70 -9.98
N SER A 71 7.87 -10.01 -10.82
CA SER A 71 9.08 -9.19 -10.95
C SER A 71 8.75 -7.74 -11.29
N TYR A 72 7.81 -7.52 -12.22
CA TYR A 72 7.32 -6.20 -12.58
C TYR A 72 6.78 -5.42 -11.38
N LEU A 73 5.94 -6.06 -10.56
CA LEU A 73 5.38 -5.39 -9.39
C LEU A 73 6.44 -5.09 -8.32
N ARG A 74 7.42 -5.99 -8.12
CA ARG A 74 8.56 -5.73 -7.23
C ARG A 74 9.37 -4.51 -7.68
N GLU A 75 9.67 -4.44 -8.98
CA GLU A 75 10.40 -3.31 -9.57
C GLU A 75 9.63 -2.00 -9.39
N GLN A 76 8.31 -2.00 -9.62
CA GLN A 76 7.46 -0.82 -9.43
C GLN A 76 7.43 -0.35 -7.97
N ILE A 77 7.31 -1.28 -7.02
CA ILE A 77 7.36 -0.96 -5.57
C ILE A 77 8.71 -0.33 -5.21
N GLN A 78 9.81 -0.92 -5.70
CA GLN A 78 11.16 -0.41 -5.42
C GLN A 78 11.40 0.95 -6.07
N ALA A 79 10.90 1.19 -7.28
CA ALA A 79 10.97 2.47 -7.94
C ALA A 79 10.18 3.55 -7.17
N ALA A 80 8.96 3.25 -6.74
CA ALA A 80 8.12 4.18 -5.98
C ALA A 80 8.75 4.59 -4.64
N LEU A 81 9.44 3.67 -3.95
CA LEU A 81 10.20 4.00 -2.73
C LEU A 81 11.26 5.08 -2.95
N ASN A 82 11.78 5.23 -4.17
CA ASN A 82 12.76 6.26 -4.53
C ASN A 82 12.12 7.59 -4.98
N HIS A 83 10.82 7.62 -5.28
CA HIS A 83 10.13 8.80 -5.82
C HIS A 83 9.38 9.63 -4.77
N GLY A 84 9.07 9.03 -3.62
CA GLY A 84 8.33 9.67 -2.53
C GLY A 84 9.24 10.36 -1.48
N PRO A 85 8.73 10.56 -0.26
CA PRO A 85 9.55 10.86 0.92
C PRO A 85 10.63 9.78 1.13
N ASP A 86 11.49 9.93 2.14
CA ASP A 86 12.47 8.87 2.43
C ASP A 86 11.78 7.49 2.61
N ALA A 87 12.43 6.44 2.10
CA ALA A 87 11.85 5.10 2.03
C ALA A 87 11.41 4.57 3.40
N ASN A 88 12.14 4.91 4.46
CA ASN A 88 11.82 4.50 5.82
C ASN A 88 10.53 5.14 6.32
N THR A 89 10.30 6.43 6.05
CA THR A 89 9.02 7.10 6.35
C THR A 89 7.85 6.46 5.60
N GLN A 90 8.05 6.10 4.32
CA GLN A 90 7.00 5.42 3.55
C GLN A 90 6.67 4.05 4.15
N ILE A 91 7.68 3.24 4.44
CA ILE A 91 7.53 1.93 5.08
C ILE A 91 6.84 2.06 6.45
N ALA A 92 7.25 3.04 7.26
CA ALA A 92 6.65 3.28 8.58
C ALA A 92 5.16 3.61 8.49
N ARG A 93 4.72 4.31 7.44
CA ARG A 93 3.29 4.56 7.17
C ARG A 93 2.53 3.29 6.80
N LEU A 94 3.11 2.43 5.95
CA LEU A 94 2.51 1.13 5.63
C LEU A 94 2.37 0.26 6.89
N GLN A 95 3.41 0.24 7.73
CA GLN A 95 3.40 -0.46 9.00
C GLN A 95 2.37 0.11 9.99
N GLN A 96 2.22 1.44 10.04
CA GLN A 96 1.19 2.09 10.86
C GLN A 96 -0.21 1.65 10.43
N PHE A 97 -0.49 1.67 9.13
CA PHE A 97 -1.75 1.19 8.59
C PHE A 97 -2.05 -0.26 9.01
N LEU A 98 -1.06 -1.16 8.89
CA LEU A 98 -1.21 -2.57 9.25
C LEU A 98 -1.49 -2.76 10.75
N ARG A 99 -0.91 -1.95 11.64
CA ARG A 99 -1.22 -1.98 13.08
C ARG A 99 -2.66 -1.58 13.38
N GLU A 100 -3.27 -0.75 12.55
CA GLU A 100 -4.68 -0.35 12.67
C GLU A 100 -5.65 -1.43 12.15
N GLN A 101 -5.14 -2.45 11.44
CA GLN A 101 -5.93 -3.60 10.99
C GLN A 101 -5.87 -4.80 11.95
N ALA A 102 -5.02 -4.75 12.98
CA ALA A 102 -4.80 -5.82 13.95
C ALA A 102 -5.77 -5.73 15.14
#